data_AF-A0A817WK02-F1
#
_entry.id   AF-A0A817WK02-F1
#
_cell.length_a   1.000
_cell.length_b   1.000
_cell.length_c   1.000
_cell.angle_alpha   90.00
_cell.angle_beta   90.00
_cell.angle_gamma   90.00
#
_symmetry.space_group_name_H-M   'P 1'
#
loop_
_entity.id
_entity.type
_entity.pdbx_description
1 polymer ?
#
loop_
_entity_poly.entity_id
_entity_poly.type
_entity_poly.pdbx_seq_one_letter_code
_entity_poly.pdbx_strand_id
1 'polypeptide(L)'
;MDTNNNVTEKRDEIIAQTEIQSDTSTIMIPIERCTKSHRECIVCGLRGGSLKVLPKDQRTFVFVKRRILIPAGSRCCADHLYNRHLNFDSMNQIHADQMEVFVCYANRLQEILNDFRLICVNQRTFDFDNPYSLNDEDYYNITGLHKEQFDKVVNSVNSMRNSNNRSVRVAVAIFCAKMRLGVRMMF
;
A
#
# COMPACT_ATOMS: atom_id res chain seq x y z
N MET A 1 -55.37 -0.87 33.63
CA MET A 1 -54.49 0.20 33.14
C MET A 1 -53.09 -0.15 33.62
N ASP A 2 -52.41 -1.10 32.97
CA ASP A 2 -51.08 -1.55 33.41
C ASP A 2 -50.30 -2.05 32.18
N THR A 3 -49.66 -1.14 31.46
CA THR A 3 -48.75 -1.50 30.35
C THR A 3 -47.55 -0.57 30.18
N ASN A 4 -47.31 0.38 31.10
CA ASN A 4 -46.28 1.40 30.92
C ASN A 4 -44.97 1.21 31.69
N ASN A 5 -44.81 0.18 32.52
CA ASN A 5 -43.55 -0.04 33.26
C ASN A 5 -42.56 -1.01 32.59
N ASN A 6 -42.97 -1.77 31.58
CA ASN A 6 -42.12 -2.82 30.97
C ASN A 6 -41.33 -2.34 29.73
N VAL A 7 -41.49 -1.07 29.32
CA VAL A 7 -40.80 -0.49 28.15
C VAL A 7 -39.59 0.34 28.56
N THR A 8 -39.57 0.85 29.80
CA THR A 8 -38.49 1.69 30.33
C THR A 8 -37.34 0.84 30.87
N GLU A 9 -37.63 -0.25 31.58
CA GLU A 9 -36.60 -1.18 32.09
C GLU A 9 -35.84 -1.89 30.95
N LYS A 10 -36.51 -2.17 29.83
CA LYS A 10 -35.87 -2.76 28.64
C LYS A 10 -35.01 -1.79 27.82
N ARG A 11 -35.10 -0.48 28.04
CA ARG A 11 -34.26 0.50 27.35
C ARG A 11 -32.94 0.74 28.10
N ASP A 12 -32.97 0.62 29.42
CA ASP A 12 -31.78 0.81 30.24
C ASP A 12 -30.88 -0.45 30.28
N GLU A 13 -31.42 -1.64 30.00
CA GLU A 13 -30.61 -2.86 29.80
C GLU A 13 -29.94 -2.94 28.41
N ILE A 14 -30.46 -2.24 27.40
CA ILE A 14 -29.88 -2.24 26.04
C ILE A 14 -28.70 -1.25 25.94
N ILE A 15 -28.62 -0.25 26.83
CA ILE A 15 -27.55 0.76 26.81
C ILE A 15 -26.33 0.34 27.66
N ALA A 16 -26.45 -0.70 28.49
CA ALA A 16 -25.36 -1.17 29.37
C ALA A 16 -24.46 -2.28 28.76
N GLN A 17 -24.63 -2.65 27.48
CA GLN A 17 -23.80 -3.70 26.84
C GLN A 17 -23.01 -3.22 25.62
N THR A 18 -22.81 -1.91 25.48
CA THR A 18 -21.80 -1.37 24.55
C THR A 18 -20.69 -0.67 25.35
N GLU A 19 -20.23 -1.32 26.41
CA GLU A 19 -18.84 -1.13 26.80
C GLU A 19 -18.00 -1.66 25.65
N ILE A 20 -17.50 -0.74 24.82
CA ILE A 20 -16.35 -0.99 23.96
C ILE A 20 -15.26 -1.40 24.92
N GLN A 21 -15.14 -2.71 25.13
CA GLN A 21 -14.07 -3.31 25.89
C GLN A 21 -12.81 -2.96 25.11
N SER A 22 -12.18 -1.85 25.51
CA SER A 22 -10.89 -1.45 24.98
C SER A 22 -9.95 -2.57 25.39
N ASP A 23 -9.67 -3.46 24.44
CA ASP A 23 -8.83 -4.61 24.66
C ASP A 23 -7.42 -4.08 24.97
N THR A 24 -7.12 -3.88 26.25
CA THR A 24 -5.84 -3.37 26.75
C THR A 24 -4.74 -4.42 26.66
N SER A 25 -5.04 -5.59 26.10
CA SER A 25 -4.09 -6.65 25.84
C SER A 25 -3.04 -6.16 24.83
N THR A 26 -1.81 -6.01 25.31
CA THR A 26 -0.65 -5.78 24.46
C THR A 26 -0.14 -7.11 23.93
N ILE A 27 0.11 -7.16 22.64
CA ILE A 27 0.69 -8.29 21.95
C ILE A 27 2.09 -7.96 21.46
N MET A 28 2.95 -8.98 21.40
CA MET A 28 4.33 -8.89 20.93
C MET A 28 4.42 -9.64 19.61
N ILE A 29 4.92 -8.97 18.57
CA ILE A 29 4.99 -9.52 17.22
C ILE A 29 6.43 -9.42 16.70
N PRO A 30 7.05 -10.52 16.24
CA PRO A 30 8.42 -10.52 15.72
C PRO A 30 8.46 -9.97 14.29
N ILE A 31 8.31 -8.64 14.18
CA ILE A 31 8.32 -7.89 12.92
C ILE A 31 9.29 -6.74 13.06
N GLU A 32 10.17 -6.62 12.07
CA GLU A 32 11.08 -5.50 11.90
C GLU A 32 10.32 -4.18 11.79
N ARG A 33 10.78 -3.16 12.52
CA ARG A 33 10.17 -1.83 12.52
C ARG A 33 11.22 -0.76 12.34
N CYS A 34 10.85 0.36 11.74
CA CYS A 34 11.72 1.54 11.76
C CYS A 34 11.64 2.28 13.10
N THR A 35 12.71 3.01 13.40
CA THR A 35 12.73 3.95 14.53
C THR A 35 11.68 5.05 14.29
N LYS A 36 10.91 5.38 15.33
CA LYS A 36 9.91 6.45 15.24
C LYS A 36 10.61 7.79 15.42
N SER A 37 10.84 8.50 14.32
CA SER A 37 11.41 9.84 14.35
C SER A 37 10.55 10.84 13.61
N HIS A 38 10.36 12.00 14.23
CA HIS A 38 9.65 13.14 13.64
C HIS A 38 10.61 14.22 13.11
N ARG A 39 11.93 14.05 13.31
CA ARG A 39 12.95 15.07 13.01
C ARG A 39 13.92 14.66 11.90
N GLU A 40 13.90 13.41 11.47
CA GLU A 40 14.78 12.90 10.42
C GLU A 40 14.00 12.14 9.34
N CYS A 41 14.62 12.03 8.17
CA CYS A 41 14.10 11.22 7.09
C CYS A 41 14.30 9.74 7.37
N ILE A 42 13.25 8.94 7.17
CA ILE A 42 13.29 7.48 7.35
C ILE A 42 14.18 6.72 6.34
N VAL A 43 14.57 7.37 5.24
CA VAL A 43 15.40 6.77 4.18
C VAL A 43 16.86 7.12 4.40
N CYS A 44 17.20 8.41 4.43
CA CYS A 44 18.59 8.88 4.49
C CYS A 44 19.08 9.30 5.88
N GLY A 45 18.21 9.34 6.91
CA GLY A 45 18.57 9.76 8.27
C GLY A 45 18.91 11.25 8.42
N LEU A 46 18.84 12.04 7.35
CA LEU A 46 19.16 13.47 7.41
C LEU A 46 18.13 14.23 8.24
N ARG A 47 18.65 15.12 9.09
CA ARG A 47 17.88 16.06 9.92
C ARG A 47 17.85 17.41 9.24
N GLY A 48 16.66 17.98 9.09
CA GLY A 48 16.46 19.26 8.39
C GLY A 48 15.95 19.11 6.96
N GLY A 49 15.54 20.23 6.36
CA GLY A 49 14.84 20.27 5.07
C GLY A 49 13.31 20.14 5.18
N SER A 50 12.62 20.22 4.03
CA SER A 50 11.16 20.09 3.97
C SER A 50 10.73 18.61 4.08
N LEU A 51 10.75 18.08 5.30
CA LEU A 51 10.31 16.71 5.59
C LEU A 51 8.79 16.58 5.48
N LYS A 52 8.31 15.68 4.62
CA LYS A 52 6.89 15.37 4.43
C LYS A 52 6.51 14.12 5.21
N VAL A 53 5.33 14.11 5.81
CA VAL A 53 4.80 12.92 6.48
C VAL A 53 4.50 11.87 5.41
N LEU A 54 4.98 10.65 5.62
CA LEU A 54 4.75 9.55 4.69
C LEU A 54 3.28 9.08 4.79
N PRO A 55 2.52 9.06 3.67
CA PRO A 55 1.13 8.63 3.67
C PRO A 55 0.95 7.20 4.22
N LYS A 56 -0.25 6.91 4.75
CA LYS A 56 -0.59 5.58 5.28
C LYS A 56 -0.35 4.48 4.25
N ASP A 57 -0.81 4.69 3.02
CA ASP A 57 -0.72 3.70 1.95
C ASP A 57 0.74 3.35 1.61
N GLN A 58 1.62 4.35 1.62
CA GLN A 58 3.05 4.14 1.41
C GLN A 58 3.69 3.34 2.56
N ARG A 59 3.32 3.63 3.81
CA ARG A 59 3.79 2.87 4.98
C ARG A 59 3.37 1.40 4.91
N THR A 60 2.13 1.14 4.53
CA THR A 60 1.61 -0.23 4.37
C THR A 60 2.24 -0.91 3.16
N PHE A 61 2.49 -0.19 2.07
CA PHE A 61 3.16 -0.74 0.88
C PHE A 61 4.60 -1.17 1.17
N VAL A 62 5.37 -0.38 1.93
CA VAL A 62 6.71 -0.80 2.39
C VAL A 62 6.61 -2.07 3.22
N PHE A 63 5.62 -2.18 4.11
CA PHE A 63 5.46 -3.39 4.91
C PHE A 63 5.14 -4.62 4.05
N VAL A 64 4.26 -4.50 3.05
CA VAL A 64 3.96 -5.58 2.08
C VAL A 64 5.19 -6.02 1.30
N LYS A 65 6.02 -5.08 0.83
CA LYS A 65 7.15 -5.38 -0.06
C LYS A 65 8.43 -5.75 0.68
N ARG A 66 8.67 -5.19 1.86
CA ARG A 66 9.94 -5.27 2.59
C ARG A 66 9.82 -5.95 3.95
N ARG A 67 8.61 -6.28 4.43
CA ARG A 67 8.35 -6.79 5.79
C ARG A 67 8.77 -5.82 6.91
N ILE A 68 8.98 -4.54 6.59
CA ILE A 68 9.36 -3.51 7.57
C ILE A 68 8.15 -2.64 7.92
N LEU A 69 7.81 -2.56 9.20
CA LEU A 69 6.72 -1.73 9.69
C LEU A 69 7.16 -0.28 9.90
N ILE A 70 6.52 0.65 9.18
CA ILE A 70 6.75 2.09 9.35
C ILE A 70 5.72 2.71 10.32
N PRO A 71 6.17 3.28 11.46
CA PRO A 71 5.26 3.91 12.41
C PRO A 71 4.56 5.15 11.83
N ALA A 72 3.38 5.46 12.37
CA ALA A 72 2.63 6.65 11.98
C ALA A 72 3.41 7.94 12.31
N GLY A 73 3.33 8.92 11.41
CA GLY A 73 4.03 10.20 11.55
C GLY A 73 5.52 10.17 11.16
N SER A 74 6.02 9.04 10.66
CA SER A 74 7.34 8.95 10.02
C SER A 74 7.44 9.90 8.83
N ARG A 75 8.60 10.52 8.65
CA ARG A 75 8.81 11.56 7.63
C ARG A 75 9.88 11.18 6.62
N CYS A 76 9.78 11.77 5.43
CA CYS A 76 10.68 11.55 4.31
C CYS A 76 11.03 12.87 3.60
N CYS A 77 12.26 12.98 3.09
CA CYS A 77 12.67 14.11 2.25
C CYS A 77 11.90 14.11 0.93
N ALA A 78 11.80 15.28 0.29
CA ALA A 78 11.15 15.40 -1.01
C ALA A 78 11.88 14.59 -2.11
N ASP A 79 13.20 14.47 -2.02
CA ASP A 79 14.04 13.79 -3.03
C ASP A 79 13.77 12.28 -3.12
N HIS A 80 13.26 11.69 -2.04
CA HIS A 80 12.88 10.28 -1.98
C HIS A 80 11.42 10.03 -2.41
N LEU A 81 10.69 11.09 -2.74
CA LEU A 81 9.28 11.04 -3.10
C LEU A 81 9.07 11.50 -4.54
N TYR A 82 8.49 10.62 -5.36
CA TYR A 82 7.94 10.97 -6.65
C TYR A 82 6.40 11.00 -6.55
N ASN A 83 5.76 12.14 -6.83
CA ASN A 83 4.30 12.30 -6.71
C ASN A 83 3.75 11.84 -5.34
N ARG A 84 4.45 12.12 -4.24
CA ARG A 84 4.12 11.68 -2.86
C ARG A 84 4.23 10.17 -2.59
N HIS A 85 4.78 9.41 -3.55
CA HIS A 85 5.06 7.99 -3.42
C HIS A 85 6.58 7.78 -3.27
N LEU A 86 7.00 6.78 -2.49
CA LEU A 86 8.39 6.39 -2.42
C LEU A 86 8.82 5.84 -3.78
N ASN A 87 9.93 6.33 -4.30
CA ASN A 87 10.56 5.66 -5.44
C ASN A 87 11.17 4.31 -4.99
N PHE A 88 11.44 3.44 -5.96
CA PHE A 88 11.90 2.07 -5.72
C PHE A 88 13.21 2.02 -4.92
N ASP A 89 14.19 2.86 -5.28
CA ASP A 89 15.49 2.89 -4.62
C ASP A 89 15.38 3.36 -3.17
N SER A 90 14.59 4.41 -2.93
CA SER A 90 14.36 4.96 -1.59
C SER A 90 13.64 3.96 -0.70
N MET A 91 12.70 3.20 -1.25
CA MET A 91 12.05 2.10 -0.54
C MET A 91 13.05 1.01 -0.13
N ASN A 92 14.01 0.72 -1.01
CA ASN A 92 15.00 -0.29 -0.74
C ASN A 92 16.10 0.13 0.24
N GLN A 93 16.26 1.44 0.43
CA GLN A 93 17.18 2.04 1.39
C GLN A 93 16.58 2.18 2.81
N ILE A 94 15.30 1.84 3.00
CA ILE A 94 14.70 1.85 4.34
C ILE A 94 15.28 0.71 5.16
N HIS A 95 15.87 1.07 6.30
CA HIS A 95 16.45 0.13 7.26
C HIS A 95 15.52 -0.08 8.45
N ALA A 96 15.46 -1.33 8.91
CA ALA A 96 14.83 -1.69 10.17
C ALA A 96 15.73 -1.28 11.34
N ASP A 97 15.09 -0.93 12.46
CA ASP A 97 15.76 -0.81 13.75
C ASP A 97 16.18 -2.20 14.24
N GLN A 98 17.19 -2.28 15.09
CA GLN A 98 17.71 -3.54 15.63
C GLN A 98 16.72 -4.22 16.60
N MET A 99 15.61 -3.56 16.95
CA MET A 99 14.56 -4.17 17.76
C MET A 99 13.73 -5.18 16.95
N GLU A 100 13.87 -6.45 17.31
CA GLU A 100 13.21 -7.59 16.66
C GLU A 100 11.71 -7.71 17.00
N VAL A 101 11.23 -7.01 18.03
CA VAL A 101 9.86 -7.20 18.54
C VAL A 101 9.07 -5.89 18.54
N PHE A 102 7.97 -5.90 17.79
CA PHE A 102 6.95 -4.84 17.78
C PHE A 102 5.88 -5.13 18.82
N VAL A 103 5.69 -4.20 19.76
CA VAL A 103 4.65 -4.29 20.80
C VAL A 103 3.51 -3.32 20.47
N CYS A 104 2.28 -3.82 20.41
CA CYS A 104 1.09 -3.00 20.19
C CYS A 104 -0.16 -3.58 20.85
N TYR A 105 -1.23 -2.79 20.92
CA TYR A 105 -2.55 -3.27 21.34
C TYR A 105 -3.21 -4.13 20.25
N ALA A 106 -4.12 -5.01 20.64
CA ALA A 106 -4.84 -5.90 19.73
C ALA A 106 -5.60 -5.14 18.62
N ASN A 107 -6.27 -4.04 18.96
CA ASN A 107 -6.97 -3.19 17.99
C ASN A 107 -6.04 -2.64 16.90
N ARG A 108 -4.80 -2.28 17.27
CA ARG A 108 -3.80 -1.77 16.33
C ARG A 108 -3.35 -2.83 15.33
N LEU A 109 -3.26 -4.09 15.76
CA LEU A 109 -2.99 -5.20 14.86
C LEU A 109 -4.17 -5.41 13.90
N GLN A 110 -5.40 -5.36 14.41
CA GLN A 110 -6.58 -5.49 13.56
C GLN A 110 -6.63 -4.42 12.46
N GLU A 111 -6.26 -3.18 12.78
CA GLU A 111 -6.09 -2.10 11.79
C GLU A 111 -5.06 -2.46 10.72
N ILE A 112 -3.88 -2.94 11.13
CA ILE A 112 -2.81 -3.32 10.20
C ILE A 112 -3.27 -4.46 9.28
N LEU A 113 -3.94 -5.49 9.82
CA LEU A 113 -4.48 -6.61 9.05
C LEU A 113 -5.57 -6.15 8.07
N ASN A 114 -6.41 -5.20 8.46
CA ASN A 114 -7.40 -4.61 7.57
C ASN A 114 -6.75 -3.82 6.43
N ASP A 115 -5.69 -3.06 6.72
CA ASP A 115 -4.94 -2.32 5.70
C ASP A 115 -4.29 -3.26 4.69
N PHE A 116 -3.71 -4.38 5.17
CA PHE A 116 -3.19 -5.43 4.31
C PHE A 116 -4.25 -6.03 3.41
N ARG A 117 -5.40 -6.39 3.99
CA ARG A 117 -6.51 -6.98 3.24
C ARG A 117 -6.93 -6.04 2.10
N LEU A 118 -7.01 -4.73 2.37
CA LEU A 118 -7.34 -3.73 1.36
C LEU A 118 -6.31 -3.69 0.24
N ILE A 119 -5.01 -3.74 0.56
CA ILE A 119 -3.96 -3.82 -0.46
C ILE A 119 -4.07 -5.10 -1.29
N CYS A 120 -4.25 -6.27 -0.67
CA CYS A 120 -4.36 -7.55 -1.38
C CYS A 120 -5.58 -7.58 -2.32
N VAL A 121 -6.68 -6.92 -1.94
CA VAL A 121 -7.86 -6.76 -2.82
C VAL A 121 -7.55 -5.81 -3.98
N ASN A 122 -6.84 -4.72 -3.73
CA ASN A 122 -6.53 -3.69 -4.73
C ASN A 122 -5.36 -4.06 -5.66
N GLN A 123 -4.48 -4.97 -5.24
CA GLN A 123 -3.33 -5.46 -6.02
C GLN A 123 -3.71 -6.30 -7.25
N ARG A 124 -5.01 -6.56 -7.47
CA ARG A 124 -5.51 -7.35 -8.61
C ARG A 124 -5.34 -6.65 -9.98
N THR A 125 -4.68 -5.49 -10.04
CA THR A 125 -4.51 -4.74 -11.30
C THR A 125 -3.04 -4.46 -11.56
N PHE A 126 -2.56 -4.92 -12.72
CA PHE A 126 -1.27 -4.50 -13.26
C PHE A 126 -1.42 -3.09 -13.78
N ASP A 127 -0.85 -2.12 -13.06
CA ASP A 127 -0.86 -0.72 -13.44
C ASP A 127 0.35 -0.43 -14.34
N PHE A 128 0.16 -0.49 -15.66
CA PHE A 128 1.21 -0.14 -16.60
C PHE A 128 1.41 1.38 -16.75
N ASP A 129 0.49 2.22 -16.26
CA ASP A 129 0.56 3.67 -16.39
C ASP A 129 1.52 4.30 -15.37
N ASN A 130 1.64 3.68 -14.20
CA ASN A 130 2.65 4.06 -13.21
C ASN A 130 3.99 3.36 -13.50
N PRO A 131 5.08 4.07 -13.84
CA PRO A 131 6.36 3.44 -14.10
C PRO A 131 7.01 2.83 -12.84
N TYR A 132 6.51 3.10 -11.64
CA TYR A 132 7.04 2.57 -10.38
C TYR A 132 6.21 1.42 -9.79
N SER A 133 5.09 1.06 -10.41
CA SER A 133 4.21 -0.01 -9.92
C SER A 133 4.76 -1.41 -10.14
N LEU A 134 5.50 -1.61 -11.23
CA LEU A 134 6.01 -2.90 -11.71
C LEU A 134 7.52 -2.82 -11.89
N ASN A 135 8.23 -3.86 -11.43
CA ASN A 135 9.66 -3.99 -11.66
C ASN A 135 9.94 -4.57 -13.06
N ASP A 136 11.20 -4.57 -13.48
CA ASP A 136 11.57 -5.03 -14.84
C ASP A 136 11.23 -6.51 -15.09
N GLU A 137 11.31 -7.34 -14.05
CA GLU A 137 10.95 -8.76 -14.09
C GLU A 137 9.43 -8.96 -14.25
N ASP A 138 8.60 -8.14 -13.59
CA ASP A 138 7.15 -8.12 -13.76
C ASP A 138 6.78 -7.75 -15.21
N TYR A 139 7.43 -6.72 -15.76
CA TYR A 139 7.28 -6.33 -17.17
C TYR A 139 7.63 -7.49 -18.10
N TYR A 140 8.79 -8.11 -17.87
CA TYR A 140 9.23 -9.24 -18.66
C TYR A 140 8.24 -10.40 -18.54
N ASN A 141 7.82 -10.80 -17.34
CA ASN A 141 6.93 -11.93 -17.11
C ASN A 141 5.54 -11.74 -17.75
N ILE A 142 5.00 -10.53 -17.70
CA ILE A 142 3.66 -10.25 -18.24
C ILE A 142 3.70 -10.05 -19.76
N THR A 143 4.64 -9.24 -20.25
CA THR A 143 4.64 -8.77 -21.64
C THR A 143 5.62 -9.52 -22.55
N GLY A 144 6.62 -10.19 -21.97
CA GLY A 144 7.76 -10.76 -22.71
C GLY A 144 8.85 -9.76 -23.06
N LEU A 145 8.74 -8.51 -22.60
CA LEU A 145 9.67 -7.43 -22.88
C LEU A 145 10.19 -6.83 -21.58
N HIS A 146 11.48 -6.49 -21.55
CA HIS A 146 12.02 -5.64 -20.51
C HIS A 146 11.42 -4.23 -20.63
N LYS A 147 11.41 -3.49 -19.52
CA LYS A 147 10.75 -2.19 -19.40
C LYS A 147 11.19 -1.20 -20.47
N GLU A 148 12.49 -1.12 -20.76
CA GLU A 148 13.03 -0.22 -21.80
C GLU A 148 12.55 -0.63 -23.22
N GLN A 149 12.46 -1.93 -23.49
CA GLN A 149 11.96 -2.43 -24.77
C GLN A 149 10.46 -2.15 -24.92
N PHE A 150 9.71 -2.35 -23.83
CA PHE A 150 8.30 -2.03 -23.77
C PHE A 150 8.04 -0.54 -24.02
N ASP A 151 8.83 0.35 -23.41
CA ASP A 151 8.75 1.80 -23.64
C ASP A 151 8.97 2.18 -25.11
N LYS A 152 9.94 1.53 -25.78
CA LYS A 152 10.17 1.73 -27.22
C LYS A 152 8.97 1.31 -28.07
N VAL A 153 8.31 0.22 -27.71
CA VAL A 153 7.10 -0.25 -28.40
C VAL A 153 5.95 0.72 -28.17
N VAL A 154 5.71 1.17 -26.93
CA VAL A 154 4.65 2.14 -26.64
C VAL A 154 4.87 3.44 -27.40
N ASN A 155 6.12 3.91 -27.48
CA ASN A 155 6.48 5.13 -28.19
C ASN A 155 6.42 5.02 -29.73
N SER A 156 6.34 3.81 -30.29
CA SER A 156 6.18 3.63 -31.74
C SER A 156 4.71 3.60 -32.17
N VAL A 157 3.77 3.43 -31.23
CA VAL A 157 2.33 3.37 -31.50
C VAL A 157 1.72 4.77 -31.47
N ASN A 158 1.81 5.46 -32.60
CA ASN A 158 1.39 6.87 -32.72
C ASN A 158 -0.10 7.04 -33.09
N SER A 159 -0.75 5.97 -33.57
CA SER A 159 -2.12 6.01 -34.09
C SER A 159 -3.19 5.72 -33.03
N MET A 160 -2.81 5.10 -31.90
CA MET A 160 -3.73 4.79 -30.82
C MET A 160 -3.95 5.99 -29.91
N ARG A 161 -5.18 6.15 -29.43
CA ARG A 161 -5.55 7.18 -28.47
C ARG A 161 -5.90 6.53 -27.14
N ASN A 162 -5.67 7.25 -26.05
CA ASN A 162 -6.21 6.87 -24.74
C ASN A 162 -7.75 6.86 -24.81
N SER A 163 -8.35 5.83 -24.24
CA SER A 163 -9.79 5.72 -24.01
C SER A 163 -10.13 6.06 -22.55
N ASN A 164 -11.41 6.27 -22.24
CA ASN A 164 -11.84 6.54 -20.85
C ASN A 164 -11.43 5.44 -19.85
N ASN A 165 -11.30 4.19 -20.31
CA ASN A 165 -11.05 3.04 -19.44
C ASN A 165 -9.64 2.45 -19.61
N ARG A 166 -8.83 2.95 -20.55
CA ARG A 166 -7.55 2.33 -20.91
C ARG A 166 -6.62 3.30 -21.63
N SER A 167 -5.39 3.41 -21.14
CA SER A 167 -4.32 4.10 -21.83
C SER A 167 -3.74 3.27 -22.99
N VAL A 168 -3.04 3.93 -23.92
CA VAL A 168 -2.28 3.24 -24.97
C VAL A 168 -1.29 2.24 -24.36
N ARG A 169 -0.64 2.62 -23.26
CA ARG A 169 0.33 1.80 -22.55
C ARG A 169 -0.27 0.50 -22.02
N VAL A 170 -1.41 0.58 -21.33
CA VAL A 170 -2.13 -0.61 -20.85
C VAL A 170 -2.64 -1.47 -22.02
N ALA A 171 -3.05 -0.85 -23.13
CA ALA A 171 -3.48 -1.58 -24.32
C ALA A 171 -2.35 -2.39 -24.95
N VAL A 172 -1.17 -1.79 -25.10
CA VAL A 172 0.04 -2.48 -25.58
C VAL A 172 0.43 -3.61 -24.62
N ALA A 173 0.39 -3.37 -23.30
CA ALA A 173 0.66 -4.42 -22.32
C ALA A 173 -0.27 -5.62 -22.44
N ILE A 174 -1.58 -5.37 -22.59
CA ILE A 174 -2.58 -6.44 -22.76
C ILE A 174 -2.39 -7.16 -24.10
N PHE A 175 -2.03 -6.43 -25.17
CA PHE A 175 -1.70 -7.03 -26.45
C PHE A 175 -0.50 -7.99 -26.31
N CYS A 176 0.61 -7.54 -25.72
CA CYS A 176 1.80 -8.35 -25.50
C CYS A 176 1.50 -9.57 -24.62
N ALA A 177 0.75 -9.38 -23.52
CA ALA A 177 0.35 -10.48 -22.64
C ALA A 177 -0.51 -11.52 -23.38
N LYS A 178 -1.47 -11.08 -24.21
CA LYS A 178 -2.28 -11.98 -25.03
C LYS A 178 -1.44 -12.76 -26.06
N MET A 179 -0.51 -12.07 -26.74
CA MET A 179 0.41 -12.70 -27.69
C MET A 179 1.26 -13.77 -27.01
N ARG A 180 1.76 -13.51 -25.80
CA ARG A 180 2.55 -14.47 -25.04
C ARG A 180 1.74 -15.67 -24.56
N LEU A 181 0.51 -15.45 -24.11
CA LEU A 181 -0.36 -16.51 -23.59
C LEU A 181 -1.07 -17.31 -24.70
N GLY A 182 -0.92 -16.92 -25.97
CA GLY A 182 -1.58 -17.59 -27.10
C GLY A 182 -3.11 -17.47 -27.10
N VAL A 183 -3.66 -16.47 -26.39
CA VAL A 183 -5.11 -16.28 -26.29
C VAL A 183 -5.60 -15.54 -27.54
N ARG A 184 -6.56 -16.13 -28.25
CA ARG A 184 -7.15 -15.51 -29.45
C ARG A 184 -7.70 -14.11 -29.16
N MET A 185 -7.36 -13.14 -30.02
CA MET A 185 -8.08 -11.87 -30.06
C MET A 185 -9.43 -12.09 -30.72
N MET A 186 -10.50 -12.10 -29.93
CA MET A 186 -11.80 -11.71 -30.46
C MET A 186 -11.76 -10.18 -30.61
N PHE A 187 -11.74 -9.76 -31.87
CA PHE A 187 -11.90 -8.37 -32.28
C PHE A 187 -13.39 -8.01 -32.25
#